data_AF-A0A094IV40-F1
#
_entry.id   AF-A0A094IV40-F1
#
_cell.length_a   1.000
_cell.length_b   1.000
_cell.length_c   1.000
_cell.angle_alpha   90.00
_cell.angle_beta   90.00
_cell.angle_gamma   90.00
#
_symmetry.space_group_name_H-M   'P 1'
#
loop_
_entity.id
_entity.type
_entity.pdbx_description
1 polymer ?
#
loop_
_entity_poly.entity_id
_entity_poly.type
_entity_poly.pdbx_seq_one_letter_code
_entity_poly.pdbx_strand_id
1 'polypeptide(L)'
;MASPRLAALELISLARLEPTEHLLLKQFVEGAVDPERAAQYLLSRVDKSPHQDVETCLRCFKKDWRNLVTTLTSLDPVPLRLDELVRRRDGPYCSIGSIDPPKKGIVLMSESAYIIPPSMFHNIDLAKEGRLHTILDAFLSPLHIARLRTLIQSHNAEDGAILRNLWLLSPSIHKAFRGGHVNVAPCGLTSKSPETELQEIDNAPEFVMRTLYPEEPSDLVLGNGTCFQSSRQKFKCSTLESEGLNPPSRFLFAIHYRFSAALHLFYIEDKIARGWPQHRSVGVGFLRNGVYRFNALARGIFYRVWLYVPQWARMWCYHLLVRAGRWLYGASSWQDVQRVPFGLVVKDCLRSYENEVNALRLVARHTSAPAPRIVDTGVYGNKKYLVMSRLPGQMLGDVLHLMSYAERDRFADKLGECVAQIRQIPNSTPYLLCDTLGGPLSDHRIPNTCGGPFNSEEDFNDHLTSHMGCTAAVFFSGQTPPQNHSIYFTHSDFHRTNLLVDQGQLSGIVDWESAGYKPEYWEYTKAVWTSLGDPILQAIFHRAFEKLGNYEAELAAERKLWRYTPFGV
;
A
#
# COMPACT_ATOMS: atom_id res chain seq x y z
N MET A 1 -7.53 22.96 30.38
CA MET A 1 -6.94 21.62 30.51
C MET A 1 -6.79 21.04 29.12
N ALA A 2 -5.66 20.42 28.80
CA ALA A 2 -5.48 19.75 27.50
C ALA A 2 -6.52 18.62 27.35
N SER A 3 -7.04 18.42 26.14
CA SER A 3 -7.96 17.32 25.84
C SER A 3 -7.25 15.98 26.13
N PRO A 4 -7.88 15.05 26.89
CA PRO A 4 -7.33 13.71 27.12
C PRO A 4 -6.91 13.01 25.83
N ARG A 5 -7.69 13.16 24.75
CA ARG A 5 -7.34 12.64 23.42
C ARG A 5 -5.97 13.13 22.96
N LEU A 6 -5.73 14.44 23.01
CA LEU A 6 -4.44 15.00 22.58
C LEU A 6 -3.29 14.48 23.45
N ALA A 7 -3.49 14.44 24.77
CA ALA A 7 -2.48 13.93 25.71
C ALA A 7 -2.13 12.46 25.46
N ALA A 8 -3.13 11.60 25.20
CA ALA A 8 -2.89 10.19 24.90
C ALA A 8 -2.17 10.01 23.55
N LEU A 9 -2.55 10.76 22.52
CA LEU A 9 -1.90 10.70 21.21
C LEU A 9 -0.44 11.20 21.27
N GLU A 10 -0.18 12.25 22.06
CA GLU A 10 1.16 12.75 22.31
C GLU A 10 2.01 11.70 23.05
N LEU A 11 1.48 11.11 24.12
CA LEU A 11 2.13 10.02 24.86
C LEU A 11 2.47 8.83 23.93
N ILE A 12 1.53 8.43 23.07
CA ILE A 12 1.78 7.35 22.09
C ILE A 12 2.89 7.76 21.13
N SER A 13 2.89 9.00 20.63
CA SER A 13 3.86 9.46 19.63
C SER A 13 5.30 9.59 20.16
N LEU A 14 5.45 9.87 21.46
CA LEU A 14 6.75 10.02 22.12
C LEU A 14 7.33 8.69 22.62
N ALA A 15 6.49 7.65 22.74
CA ALA A 15 6.90 6.34 23.23
C ALA A 15 7.81 5.60 22.23
N ARG A 16 8.75 4.80 22.73
CA ARG A 16 9.65 3.99 21.89
C ARG A 16 8.98 2.69 21.42
N LEU A 17 8.12 2.82 20.42
CA LEU A 17 7.34 1.72 19.85
C LEU A 17 7.64 1.48 18.36
N GLU A 18 7.27 0.31 17.87
CA GLU A 18 7.33 -0.02 16.44
C GLU A 18 6.21 0.69 15.63
N PRO A 19 6.36 0.87 14.31
CA PRO A 19 5.36 1.57 13.50
C PRO A 19 3.94 1.02 13.65
N THR A 20 3.77 -0.31 13.64
CA THR A 20 2.45 -0.94 13.79
C THR A 20 1.89 -0.78 15.21
N GLU A 21 2.75 -0.71 16.23
CA GLU A 21 2.34 -0.47 17.61
C GLU A 21 1.75 0.94 17.76
N HIS A 22 2.40 1.97 17.19
CA HIS A 22 1.86 3.33 17.13
C HIS A 22 0.50 3.36 16.44
N LEU A 23 0.37 2.69 15.29
CA LEU A 23 -0.90 2.65 14.55
C LEU A 23 -2.01 1.96 15.37
N LEU A 24 -1.73 0.82 16.01
CA LEU A 24 -2.71 0.08 16.81
C LEU A 24 -3.22 0.91 18.00
N LEU A 25 -2.32 1.57 18.74
CA LEU A 25 -2.68 2.39 19.89
C LEU A 25 -3.43 3.66 19.48
N LYS A 26 -3.00 4.31 18.40
CA LYS A 26 -3.70 5.46 17.82
C LYS A 26 -5.11 5.07 17.37
N GLN A 27 -5.27 3.93 16.70
CA GLN A 27 -6.56 3.41 16.27
C GLN A 27 -7.48 3.06 17.45
N PHE A 28 -6.94 2.59 18.59
CA PHE A 28 -7.75 2.39 19.78
C PHE A 28 -8.38 3.70 20.29
N VAL A 29 -7.62 4.79 20.29
CA VAL A 29 -8.11 6.11 20.72
C VAL A 29 -9.06 6.71 19.68
N GLU A 30 -8.64 6.79 18.42
CA GLU A 30 -9.40 7.51 17.38
C GLU A 30 -10.56 6.70 16.80
N GLY A 31 -10.48 5.36 16.85
CA GLY A 31 -11.52 4.45 16.38
C GLY A 31 -12.61 4.15 17.41
N ALA A 32 -12.46 4.62 18.64
CA ALA A 32 -13.45 4.48 19.70
C ALA A 32 -14.73 5.29 19.39
N VAL A 33 -15.84 4.89 20.01
CA VAL A 33 -17.10 5.64 19.97
C VAL A 33 -16.93 7.03 20.59
N ASP A 34 -16.20 7.08 21.71
CA ASP A 34 -15.79 8.31 22.37
C ASP A 34 -14.26 8.32 22.51
N PRO A 35 -13.54 9.06 21.63
CA PRO A 35 -12.09 9.16 21.70
C PRO A 35 -11.56 9.73 23.02
N GLU A 36 -12.31 10.60 23.70
CA GLU A 36 -11.88 11.17 24.98
C GLU A 36 -11.94 10.11 26.09
N ARG A 37 -13.00 9.31 26.12
CA ARG A 37 -13.14 8.18 27.05
C ARG A 37 -12.05 7.13 26.84
N ALA A 38 -11.78 6.75 25.59
CA ALA A 38 -10.73 5.79 25.27
C ALA A 38 -9.34 6.31 25.65
N ALA A 39 -9.07 7.60 25.40
CA ALA A 39 -7.83 8.25 25.81
C ALA A 39 -7.66 8.30 27.33
N GLN A 40 -8.70 8.71 28.07
CA GLN A 40 -8.68 8.71 29.54
C GLN A 40 -8.40 7.32 30.12
N TYR A 41 -9.02 6.28 29.55
CA TYR A 41 -8.76 4.91 29.96
C TYR A 41 -7.29 4.54 29.78
N LEU A 42 -6.72 4.82 28.61
CA LEU A 42 -5.33 4.51 28.29
C LEU A 42 -4.36 5.26 29.22
N LEU A 43 -4.57 6.56 29.42
CA LEU A 43 -3.78 7.40 30.33
C LEU A 43 -3.86 6.87 31.77
N SER A 44 -5.07 6.58 32.26
CA SER A 44 -5.25 6.06 33.63
C SER A 44 -4.56 4.73 33.86
N ARG A 45 -4.36 3.92 32.81
CA ARG A 45 -3.68 2.64 32.87
C ARG A 45 -2.16 2.81 33.02
N VAL A 46 -1.60 3.82 32.34
CA VAL A 46 -0.21 4.23 32.50
C VAL A 46 0.01 4.80 33.91
N ASP A 47 -0.87 5.71 34.36
CA ASP A 47 -0.75 6.36 35.67
C ASP A 47 -0.84 5.37 36.85
N LYS A 48 -1.67 4.33 36.73
CA LYS A 48 -1.83 3.27 37.75
C LYS A 48 -0.65 2.31 37.84
N SER A 49 0.30 2.39 36.91
CA SER A 49 1.47 1.50 36.85
C SER A 49 2.77 2.30 37.05
N PRO A 50 2.94 3.07 38.15
CA PRO A 50 4.02 4.04 38.28
C PRO A 50 5.42 3.41 38.34
N HIS A 51 5.51 2.11 38.60
CA HIS A 51 6.76 1.35 38.64
C HIS A 51 7.12 0.71 37.30
N GLN A 52 6.27 0.82 36.28
CA GLN A 52 6.46 0.26 34.95
C GLN A 52 6.69 1.40 33.95
N ASP A 53 7.63 1.22 33.03
CA ASP A 53 7.83 2.19 31.96
C ASP A 53 6.60 2.26 31.03
N VAL A 54 6.43 3.42 30.41
CA VAL A 54 5.27 3.74 29.57
C VAL A 54 5.15 2.72 28.43
N GLU A 55 6.26 2.39 27.77
CA GLU A 55 6.29 1.45 26.65
C GLU A 55 5.83 0.05 27.05
N THR A 56 6.31 -0.48 28.18
CA THR A 56 5.89 -1.79 28.66
C THR A 56 4.40 -1.78 29.04
N CYS A 57 3.89 -0.70 29.66
CA CYS A 57 2.47 -0.56 29.94
C CYS A 57 1.63 -0.56 28.65
N LEU A 58 2.05 0.20 27.63
CA LEU A 58 1.37 0.27 26.33
C LEU A 58 1.40 -1.09 25.60
N ARG A 59 2.51 -1.84 25.67
CA ARG A 59 2.59 -3.19 25.10
C ARG A 59 1.72 -4.21 25.84
N CYS A 60 1.64 -4.11 27.17
CA CYS A 60 0.71 -4.89 27.96
C CYS A 60 -0.74 -4.59 27.59
N PHE A 61 -1.10 -3.31 27.42
CA PHE A 61 -2.41 -2.90 26.91
C PHE A 61 -2.67 -3.47 25.52
N LYS A 62 -1.73 -3.33 24.58
CA LYS A 62 -1.83 -3.86 23.21
C LYS A 62 -2.11 -5.37 23.20
N LYS A 63 -1.49 -6.13 24.10
CA LYS A 63 -1.74 -7.58 24.25
C LYS A 63 -3.19 -7.87 24.67
N ASP A 64 -3.72 -7.13 25.64
CA ASP A 64 -5.12 -7.28 26.05
C ASP A 64 -6.07 -6.83 24.94
N TRP A 65 -5.72 -5.75 24.24
CA TRP A 65 -6.46 -5.27 23.07
C TRP A 65 -6.51 -6.33 21.97
N ARG A 66 -5.39 -6.98 21.66
CA ARG A 66 -5.33 -8.11 20.73
C ARG A 66 -6.28 -9.22 21.16
N ASN A 67 -6.23 -9.66 22.42
CA ASN A 67 -7.10 -10.71 22.93
C ASN A 67 -8.58 -10.38 22.74
N LEU A 68 -8.99 -9.14 23.03
CA LEU A 68 -10.36 -8.67 22.80
C LEU A 68 -10.71 -8.71 21.31
N VAL A 69 -9.90 -8.09 20.46
CA VAL A 69 -10.18 -7.96 19.03
C VAL A 69 -10.25 -9.34 18.35
N THR A 70 -9.39 -10.29 18.74
CA THR A 70 -9.39 -11.65 18.19
C THR A 70 -10.66 -12.45 18.52
N THR A 71 -11.47 -12.03 19.50
CA THR A 71 -12.77 -12.70 19.73
C THR A 71 -13.72 -12.56 18.54
N LEU A 72 -13.58 -11.50 17.73
CA LEU A 72 -14.38 -11.27 16.52
C LEU A 72 -13.99 -12.17 15.33
N THR A 73 -12.85 -12.86 15.39
CA THR A 73 -12.39 -13.76 14.32
C THR A 73 -13.02 -15.16 14.40
N SER A 74 -13.80 -15.44 15.45
CA SER A 74 -14.46 -16.73 15.67
C SER A 74 -15.45 -17.06 14.54
N LEU A 75 -15.47 -18.32 14.11
CA LEU A 75 -16.39 -18.86 13.10
C LEU A 75 -17.48 -19.68 13.78
N ASP A 76 -18.48 -19.00 14.32
CA ASP A 76 -19.60 -19.67 14.99
C ASP A 76 -20.51 -20.36 13.96
N PRO A 77 -20.89 -21.63 14.15
CA PRO A 77 -21.71 -22.36 13.20
C PRO A 77 -23.12 -21.78 13.14
N VAL A 78 -23.63 -21.57 11.92
CA VAL A 78 -25.01 -21.11 11.70
C VAL A 78 -25.93 -22.34 11.61
N PRO A 79 -26.97 -22.46 12.46
CA PRO A 79 -27.96 -23.53 12.36
C PRO A 79 -28.63 -23.56 10.98
N LEU A 80 -28.87 -24.78 10.45
CA LEU A 80 -29.46 -24.98 9.11
C LEU A 80 -30.75 -24.17 8.88
N ARG A 81 -31.64 -24.14 9.89
CA ARG A 81 -32.88 -23.35 9.85
C ARG A 81 -32.62 -21.86 9.59
N LEU A 82 -31.60 -21.28 10.21
CA LEU A 82 -31.26 -19.87 10.03
C LEU A 82 -30.56 -19.63 8.69
N ASP A 83 -29.73 -20.57 8.22
CA ASP A 83 -29.11 -20.50 6.89
C ASP A 83 -30.17 -20.45 5.77
N GLU A 84 -31.22 -21.27 5.87
CA GLU A 84 -32.34 -21.25 4.93
C GLU A 84 -33.05 -19.89 4.91
N LEU A 85 -33.31 -19.30 6.09
CA LEU A 85 -33.94 -17.99 6.20
C LEU A 85 -33.05 -16.86 5.66
N VAL A 86 -31.72 -16.92 5.88
CA VAL A 86 -30.76 -15.96 5.33
C VAL A 86 -30.74 -16.05 3.81
N ARG A 87 -30.72 -17.26 3.24
CA ARG A 87 -30.75 -17.46 1.77
C ARG A 87 -32.04 -16.99 1.14
N ARG A 88 -33.17 -17.15 1.83
CA ARG A 88 -34.45 -16.57 1.40
C ARG A 88 -34.42 -15.05 1.40
N ARG A 89 -33.86 -14.44 2.46
CA ARG A 89 -33.75 -12.98 2.61
C ARG A 89 -32.80 -12.35 1.58
N ASP A 90 -31.60 -12.90 1.44
CA ASP A 90 -30.52 -12.32 0.65
C ASP A 90 -30.51 -12.86 -0.80
N GLY A 91 -31.30 -13.88 -1.10
CA GLY A 91 -31.31 -14.56 -2.40
C GLY A 91 -30.02 -15.35 -2.69
N PRO A 92 -29.93 -15.97 -3.88
CA PRO A 92 -28.85 -16.93 -4.19
C PRO A 92 -27.45 -16.31 -4.35
N TYR A 93 -27.33 -14.99 -4.53
CA TYR A 93 -26.08 -14.31 -4.91
C TYR A 93 -25.59 -13.26 -3.90
N CYS A 94 -25.97 -13.37 -2.62
CA CYS A 94 -25.69 -12.33 -1.61
C CYS A 94 -26.28 -10.97 -2.03
N SER A 95 -27.55 -10.97 -2.48
CA SER A 95 -28.26 -9.88 -3.17
C SER A 95 -28.68 -8.76 -2.20
N ILE A 96 -27.69 -8.21 -1.50
CA ILE A 96 -27.76 -6.88 -0.92
C ILE A 96 -27.47 -5.91 -2.09
N GLY A 97 -28.48 -5.74 -2.95
CA GLY A 97 -28.57 -4.81 -4.09
C GLY A 97 -27.25 -4.36 -4.73
N SER A 98 -26.52 -5.27 -5.37
CA SER A 98 -25.58 -4.86 -6.44
C SER A 98 -26.41 -4.18 -7.53
N ILE A 99 -25.97 -3.01 -8.01
CA ILE A 99 -26.60 -2.28 -9.11
C ILE A 99 -26.62 -3.13 -10.40
N ASP A 100 -25.70 -4.11 -10.49
CA ASP A 100 -25.52 -4.94 -11.68
C ASP A 100 -26.11 -6.35 -11.53
N PRO A 101 -26.83 -6.86 -12.55
CA PRO A 101 -27.39 -8.21 -12.56
C PRO A 101 -26.31 -9.31 -12.66
N PRO A 102 -26.57 -10.52 -12.12
CA PRO A 102 -25.62 -11.63 -12.14
C PRO A 102 -25.35 -12.14 -13.56
N LYS A 103 -24.11 -12.59 -13.83
CA LYS A 103 -23.78 -13.31 -15.07
C LYS A 103 -24.42 -14.70 -15.04
N LYS A 104 -25.22 -15.05 -16.05
CA LYS A 104 -25.89 -16.36 -16.16
C LYS A 104 -24.87 -17.51 -16.12
N GLY A 105 -25.17 -18.56 -15.34
CA GLY A 105 -24.53 -19.87 -15.44
C GLY A 105 -23.45 -20.20 -14.41
N ILE A 106 -23.18 -19.33 -13.43
CA ILE A 106 -22.20 -19.59 -12.37
C ILE A 106 -22.94 -19.91 -11.06
N VAL A 107 -22.93 -21.19 -10.66
CA VAL A 107 -23.30 -21.60 -9.30
C VAL A 107 -22.09 -21.29 -8.41
N LEU A 108 -22.18 -20.26 -7.59
CA LEU A 108 -21.11 -19.91 -6.64
C LEU A 108 -21.50 -20.32 -5.22
N MET A 109 -20.51 -20.83 -4.48
CA MET A 109 -20.66 -21.18 -3.07
C MET A 109 -20.84 -19.89 -2.27
N SER A 110 -21.95 -19.78 -1.53
CA SER A 110 -22.22 -18.72 -0.56
C SER A 110 -22.47 -19.33 0.81
N GLU A 111 -22.04 -18.63 1.86
CA GLU A 111 -22.13 -19.08 3.24
C GLU A 111 -22.75 -17.99 4.12
N SER A 112 -23.61 -18.42 5.04
CA SER A 112 -24.16 -17.54 6.06
C SER A 112 -23.14 -17.33 7.17
N ALA A 113 -22.92 -16.07 7.53
CA ALA A 113 -21.96 -15.69 8.56
C ALA A 113 -22.63 -14.75 9.56
N TYR A 114 -22.28 -14.90 10.84
CA TYR A 114 -22.60 -13.86 11.82
C TYR A 114 -21.79 -12.60 11.51
N ILE A 115 -22.34 -11.40 11.74
CA ILE A 115 -21.62 -10.12 11.61
C ILE A 115 -20.72 -9.93 12.83
N ILE A 116 -21.27 -10.16 14.03
CA ILE A 116 -20.52 -10.27 15.28
C ILE A 116 -20.73 -11.69 15.83
N PRO A 117 -19.67 -12.48 16.07
CA PRO A 117 -19.81 -13.84 16.58
C PRO A 117 -20.51 -13.86 17.95
N PRO A 118 -21.61 -14.64 18.13
CA PRO A 118 -22.24 -14.84 19.43
C PRO A 118 -21.27 -15.25 20.56
N SER A 119 -20.22 -16.02 20.23
CA SER A 119 -19.18 -16.44 21.18
C SER A 119 -18.31 -15.30 21.71
N MET A 120 -18.34 -14.10 21.10
CA MET A 120 -17.55 -12.94 21.50
C MET A 120 -17.69 -12.64 23.01
N PHE A 121 -18.91 -12.53 23.52
CA PHE A 121 -19.12 -12.21 24.94
C PHE A 121 -18.77 -13.35 25.86
N HIS A 122 -19.03 -14.60 25.46
CA HIS A 122 -18.62 -15.75 26.26
C HIS A 122 -17.10 -15.76 26.48
N ASN A 123 -16.32 -15.47 25.44
CA ASN A 123 -14.87 -15.38 25.53
C ASN A 123 -14.39 -14.19 26.39
N ILE A 124 -15.09 -13.05 26.32
CA ILE A 124 -14.79 -11.87 27.14
C ILE A 124 -15.11 -12.13 28.63
N ASP A 125 -16.23 -12.77 28.92
CA ASP A 125 -16.70 -13.06 30.28
C ASP A 125 -15.86 -14.16 30.95
N LEU A 126 -15.33 -15.12 30.17
CA LEU A 126 -14.40 -16.15 30.66
C LEU A 126 -13.00 -15.60 31.01
N ALA A 127 -12.64 -14.40 30.53
CA ALA A 127 -11.37 -13.79 30.85
C ALA A 127 -11.35 -13.40 32.35
N LYS A 128 -10.73 -14.26 33.16
CA LYS A 128 -10.74 -14.32 34.65
C LYS A 128 -10.50 -13.01 35.42
N GLU A 129 -10.13 -11.93 34.76
CA GLU A 129 -9.72 -10.68 35.39
C GLU A 129 -10.58 -9.46 34.98
N GLY A 130 -11.64 -9.64 34.18
CA GLY A 130 -12.53 -8.53 33.76
C GLY A 130 -11.86 -7.44 32.91
N ARG A 131 -10.56 -7.55 32.64
CA ARG A 131 -9.75 -6.57 31.92
C ARG A 131 -10.32 -6.27 30.53
N LEU A 132 -10.70 -7.31 29.78
CA LEU A 132 -11.26 -7.15 28.43
C LEU A 132 -12.58 -6.36 28.46
N HIS A 133 -13.41 -6.54 29.49
CA HIS A 133 -14.64 -5.77 29.66
C HIS A 133 -14.35 -4.27 29.84
N THR A 134 -13.34 -3.92 30.64
CA THR A 134 -12.99 -2.50 30.83
C THR A 134 -12.46 -1.84 29.55
N ILE A 135 -11.74 -2.59 28.71
CA ILE A 135 -11.26 -2.12 27.41
C ILE A 135 -12.45 -1.94 26.46
N LEU A 136 -13.38 -2.91 26.43
CA LEU A 136 -14.59 -2.82 25.62
C LEU A 136 -15.42 -1.58 26.02
N ASP A 137 -15.60 -1.35 27.32
CA ASP A 137 -16.31 -0.21 27.88
C ASP A 137 -15.69 1.13 27.52
N ALA A 138 -14.36 1.20 27.48
CA ALA A 138 -13.63 2.38 27.05
C ALA A 138 -13.77 2.62 25.54
N PHE A 139 -13.76 1.55 24.74
CA PHE A 139 -13.77 1.63 23.27
C PHE A 139 -15.17 1.87 22.68
N LEU A 140 -16.20 1.17 23.17
CA LEU A 140 -17.56 1.25 22.62
C LEU A 140 -18.51 2.11 23.43
N SER A 141 -18.24 2.40 24.71
CA SER A 141 -19.18 2.93 25.70
C SER A 141 -20.19 1.90 26.25
N PRO A 142 -20.65 2.06 27.52
CA PRO A 142 -21.66 1.18 28.12
C PRO A 142 -22.98 1.12 27.35
N LEU A 143 -23.42 2.23 26.75
CA LEU A 143 -24.66 2.31 25.98
C LEU A 143 -24.62 1.39 24.75
N HIS A 144 -23.51 1.41 24.02
CA HIS A 144 -23.33 0.57 22.85
C HIS A 144 -23.19 -0.90 23.23
N ILE A 145 -22.51 -1.21 24.33
CA ILE A 145 -22.37 -2.59 24.81
C ILE A 145 -23.72 -3.17 25.23
N ALA A 146 -24.55 -2.40 25.93
CA ALA A 146 -25.90 -2.82 26.29
C ALA A 146 -26.73 -3.15 25.04
N ARG A 147 -26.71 -2.26 24.03
CA ARG A 147 -27.41 -2.50 22.75
C ARG A 147 -26.84 -3.70 21.99
N LEU A 148 -25.51 -3.88 21.99
CA LEU A 148 -24.83 -5.00 21.37
C LEU A 148 -25.21 -6.33 22.02
N ARG A 149 -25.24 -6.40 23.36
CA ARG A 149 -25.70 -7.58 24.10
C ARG A 149 -27.15 -7.93 23.78
N THR A 150 -28.04 -6.93 23.76
CA THR A 150 -29.47 -7.15 23.41
C THR A 150 -29.64 -7.77 22.01
N LEU A 151 -28.81 -7.39 21.05
CA LEU A 151 -28.87 -7.91 19.67
C LEU A 151 -28.25 -9.31 19.51
N ILE A 152 -27.30 -9.69 20.37
CA ILE A 152 -26.51 -10.92 20.22
C ILE A 152 -26.96 -12.04 21.18
N GLN A 153 -27.27 -11.70 22.44
CA GLN A 153 -27.55 -12.65 23.52
C GLN A 153 -29.05 -12.89 23.74
N SER A 154 -29.87 -12.70 22.71
CA SER A 154 -31.30 -12.95 22.79
C SER A 154 -31.58 -14.46 22.80
N HIS A 155 -31.36 -15.09 23.95
CA HIS A 155 -31.43 -16.55 24.17
C HIS A 155 -32.81 -17.17 23.87
N ASN A 156 -33.86 -16.34 23.72
CA ASN A 156 -35.22 -16.73 23.33
C ASN A 156 -35.77 -15.86 22.17
N ALA A 157 -34.89 -15.24 21.39
CA ALA A 157 -35.34 -14.39 20.27
C ALA A 157 -36.08 -15.19 19.20
N GLU A 158 -37.13 -14.58 18.67
CA GLU A 158 -37.69 -14.98 17.38
C GLU A 158 -36.57 -14.98 16.31
N ASP A 159 -36.63 -15.93 15.36
CA ASP A 159 -35.65 -16.06 14.28
C ASP A 159 -35.35 -14.72 13.60
N GLY A 160 -36.38 -13.86 13.45
CA GLY A 160 -36.28 -12.52 12.88
C GLY A 160 -35.29 -11.59 13.58
N ALA A 161 -35.09 -11.73 14.89
CA ALA A 161 -34.10 -10.93 15.63
C ALA A 161 -32.68 -11.47 15.43
N ILE A 162 -32.50 -12.79 15.33
CA ILE A 162 -31.19 -13.42 15.08
C ILE A 162 -30.72 -13.13 13.65
N LEU A 163 -31.63 -13.09 12.68
CA LEU A 163 -31.32 -12.74 11.28
C LEU A 163 -30.65 -11.37 11.15
N ARG A 164 -30.89 -10.44 12.06
CA ARG A 164 -30.22 -9.12 12.07
C ARG A 164 -28.71 -9.22 12.26
N ASN A 165 -28.21 -10.30 12.87
CA ASN A 165 -26.77 -10.55 13.02
C ASN A 165 -26.22 -11.50 11.94
N LEU A 166 -27.01 -11.91 10.95
CA LEU A 166 -26.55 -12.82 9.90
C LEU A 166 -26.44 -12.11 8.55
N TRP A 167 -25.46 -12.52 7.76
CA TRP A 167 -25.18 -11.99 6.44
C TRP A 167 -24.69 -13.10 5.50
N LEU A 168 -25.26 -13.19 4.29
CA LEU A 168 -24.79 -14.11 3.26
C LEU A 168 -23.58 -13.54 2.51
N LEU A 169 -22.48 -14.29 2.46
CA LEU A 169 -21.22 -13.88 1.84
C LEU A 169 -20.64 -14.96 0.93
N SER A 170 -19.74 -14.56 0.02
CA SER A 170 -18.83 -15.52 -0.60
C SER A 170 -17.71 -15.91 0.39
N PRO A 171 -17.13 -17.12 0.29
CA PRO A 171 -16.06 -17.55 1.18
C PRO A 171 -14.83 -16.61 1.20
N SER A 172 -14.46 -16.02 0.06
CA SER A 172 -13.36 -15.05 0.00
C SER A 172 -13.65 -13.77 0.78
N ILE A 173 -14.88 -13.24 0.66
CA ILE A 173 -15.28 -12.01 1.36
C ILE A 173 -15.47 -12.31 2.85
N HIS A 174 -16.07 -13.45 3.20
CA HIS A 174 -16.24 -13.84 4.60
C HIS A 174 -14.90 -13.95 5.32
N LYS A 175 -13.93 -14.66 4.73
CA LYS A 175 -12.57 -14.76 5.28
C LYS A 175 -11.90 -13.38 5.41
N ALA A 176 -12.03 -12.53 4.40
CA ALA A 176 -11.45 -11.19 4.41
C ALA A 176 -12.11 -10.29 5.47
N PHE A 177 -13.43 -10.36 5.62
CA PHE A 177 -14.20 -9.62 6.62
C PHE A 177 -13.81 -10.06 8.03
N ARG A 178 -13.76 -11.37 8.31
CA ARG A 178 -13.33 -11.94 9.60
C ARG A 178 -11.90 -11.55 9.97
N GLY A 179 -10.99 -11.52 8.98
CA GLY A 179 -9.62 -11.08 9.17
C GLY A 179 -9.42 -9.56 9.24
N GLY A 180 -10.49 -8.77 9.11
CA GLY A 180 -10.41 -7.31 9.07
C GLY A 180 -9.76 -6.74 7.81
N HIS A 181 -9.59 -7.52 6.75
CA HIS A 181 -9.06 -7.04 5.45
C HIS A 181 -10.11 -6.31 4.62
N VAL A 182 -11.38 -6.47 4.99
CA VAL A 182 -12.51 -5.76 4.42
C VAL A 182 -13.36 -5.19 5.56
N ASN A 183 -13.78 -3.94 5.43
CA ASN A 183 -14.74 -3.31 6.33
C ASN A 183 -16.01 -2.91 5.60
N VAL A 184 -17.07 -2.72 6.37
CA VAL A 184 -18.38 -2.27 5.89
C VAL A 184 -18.77 -1.06 6.71
N ALA A 185 -18.93 0.09 6.07
CA ALA A 185 -19.33 1.33 6.74
C ALA A 185 -20.64 1.88 6.16
N PRO A 186 -21.51 2.51 6.96
CA PRO A 186 -22.64 3.25 6.45
C PRO A 186 -22.19 4.47 5.62
N CYS A 187 -22.92 4.79 4.55
CA CYS A 187 -22.71 6.02 3.78
C CYS A 187 -23.30 7.23 4.50
N GLY A 188 -22.59 8.37 4.50
CA GLY A 188 -23.16 9.68 4.84
C GLY A 188 -23.24 10.01 6.34
N LEU A 189 -22.47 9.32 7.19
CA LEU A 189 -22.37 9.69 8.61
C LEU A 189 -21.64 11.03 8.78
N THR A 190 -22.19 11.93 9.59
CA THR A 190 -21.67 13.28 9.85
C THR A 190 -21.49 13.59 11.34
N SER A 191 -21.89 12.66 12.21
CA SER A 191 -22.07 12.91 13.64
C SER A 191 -20.81 13.21 14.46
N LYS A 192 -21.03 14.02 15.51
CA LYS A 192 -20.03 14.44 16.51
C LYS A 192 -20.30 13.91 17.93
N SER A 193 -21.38 13.15 18.17
CA SER A 193 -21.69 12.55 19.48
C SER A 193 -22.22 11.10 19.37
N PRO A 194 -22.03 10.26 20.41
CA PRO A 194 -22.44 8.85 20.40
C PRO A 194 -23.94 8.61 20.19
N GLU A 195 -24.81 9.44 20.76
CA GLU A 195 -26.27 9.29 20.66
C GLU A 195 -26.78 9.64 19.26
N THR A 196 -26.19 10.67 18.64
CA THR A 196 -26.54 11.11 17.28
C THR A 196 -26.04 10.09 16.26
N GLU A 197 -24.88 9.48 16.51
CA GLU A 197 -24.33 8.41 15.67
C GLU A 197 -25.25 7.19 15.61
N LEU A 198 -25.81 6.75 16.75
CA LEU A 198 -26.77 5.64 16.78
C LEU A 198 -27.99 5.90 15.88
N GLN A 199 -28.50 7.13 15.87
CA GLN A 199 -29.63 7.54 15.03
C GLN A 199 -29.24 7.63 13.55
N GLU A 200 -28.07 8.16 13.22
CA GLU A 200 -27.57 8.22 11.84
C GLU A 200 -27.32 6.80 11.27
N ILE A 201 -26.75 5.91 12.07
CA ILE A 201 -26.49 4.52 11.68
C ILE A 201 -27.79 3.80 11.33
N ASP A 202 -28.85 3.95 12.15
CA ASP A 202 -30.12 3.28 11.93
C ASP A 202 -30.83 3.75 10.64
N ASN A 203 -30.59 5.00 10.23
CA ASN A 203 -31.20 5.62 9.05
C ASN A 203 -30.35 5.51 7.77
N ALA A 204 -29.15 4.93 7.81
CA ALA A 204 -28.24 4.93 6.67
C ALA A 204 -28.77 4.12 5.47
N PRO A 205 -28.96 4.73 4.28
CA PRO A 205 -29.61 4.07 3.15
C PRO A 205 -28.70 3.09 2.40
N GLU A 206 -27.39 3.29 2.45
CA GLU A 206 -26.38 2.54 1.70
C GLU A 206 -25.18 2.18 2.58
N PHE A 207 -24.52 1.08 2.24
CA PHE A 207 -23.22 0.70 2.79
C PHE A 207 -22.14 0.77 1.73
N VAL A 208 -20.92 0.97 2.19
CA VAL A 208 -19.70 0.80 1.41
C VAL A 208 -18.82 -0.24 2.07
N MET A 209 -18.52 -1.28 1.31
CA MET A 209 -17.43 -2.21 1.57
C MET A 209 -16.12 -1.62 1.06
N ARG A 210 -15.05 -1.65 1.87
CA ARG A 210 -13.69 -1.25 1.44
C ARG A 210 -12.66 -2.28 1.85
N THR A 211 -11.66 -2.48 1.01
CA THR A 211 -10.41 -3.13 1.43
C THR A 211 -9.63 -2.21 2.35
N LEU A 212 -8.85 -2.77 3.27
CA LEU A 212 -7.96 -2.01 4.12
C LEU A 212 -6.53 -2.04 3.58
N TYR A 213 -5.90 -0.87 3.58
CA TYR A 213 -4.47 -0.68 3.39
C TYR A 213 -3.72 -1.06 4.69
N PRO A 214 -2.49 -1.59 4.65
CA PRO A 214 -1.54 -1.62 3.54
C PRO A 214 -1.55 -2.84 2.60
N GLU A 215 -2.27 -3.92 2.93
CA GLU A 215 -2.32 -5.11 2.07
C GLU A 215 -3.74 -5.40 1.61
N GLU A 216 -4.10 -4.79 0.48
CA GLU A 216 -5.38 -5.05 -0.13
C GLU A 216 -5.43 -6.46 -0.72
N PRO A 217 -6.43 -7.28 -0.36
CA PRO A 217 -6.59 -8.61 -0.92
C PRO A 217 -6.94 -8.55 -2.42
N SER A 218 -6.16 -9.25 -3.25
CA SER A 218 -6.33 -9.28 -4.72
C SER A 218 -7.41 -10.26 -5.20
N ASP A 219 -7.70 -11.30 -4.41
CA ASP A 219 -8.49 -12.46 -4.84
C ASP A 219 -9.87 -12.48 -4.19
N LEU A 220 -10.51 -11.31 -4.10
CA LEU A 220 -11.86 -11.18 -3.56
C LEU A 220 -12.90 -11.36 -4.66
N VAL A 221 -13.81 -12.31 -4.46
CA VAL A 221 -14.93 -12.58 -5.38
C VAL A 221 -16.24 -12.28 -4.67
N LEU A 222 -17.15 -11.54 -5.31
CA LEU A 222 -18.49 -11.24 -4.79
C LEU A 222 -19.45 -12.43 -4.99
N GLY A 223 -20.60 -12.41 -4.30
CA GLY A 223 -21.61 -13.49 -4.37
C GLY A 223 -22.21 -13.73 -5.77
N ASN A 224 -22.10 -12.76 -6.67
CA ASN A 224 -22.50 -12.86 -8.08
C ASN A 224 -21.38 -13.38 -9.01
N GLY A 225 -20.21 -13.75 -8.46
CA GLY A 225 -19.06 -14.26 -9.21
C GLY A 225 -18.18 -13.18 -9.84
N THR A 226 -18.45 -11.89 -9.65
CA THR A 226 -17.57 -10.82 -10.13
C THR A 226 -16.42 -10.58 -9.15
N CYS A 227 -15.23 -10.26 -9.64
CA CYS A 227 -14.14 -9.82 -8.78
C CYS A 227 -14.50 -8.50 -8.07
N PHE A 228 -14.05 -8.34 -6.83
CA PHE A 228 -14.10 -7.08 -6.13
C PHE A 228 -13.15 -6.10 -6.79
N GLN A 229 -13.67 -5.05 -7.42
CA GLN A 229 -12.87 -4.08 -8.17
C GLN A 229 -12.73 -2.77 -7.39
N SER A 230 -11.63 -2.05 -7.64
CA SER A 230 -11.43 -0.65 -7.20
C SER A 230 -11.45 -0.41 -5.69
N SER A 231 -11.12 -1.43 -4.88
CA SER A 231 -10.93 -1.32 -3.42
C SER A 231 -12.17 -0.83 -2.65
N ARG A 232 -13.32 -0.73 -3.33
CA ARG A 232 -14.55 -0.12 -2.82
C ARG A 232 -15.77 -0.62 -3.60
N GLN A 233 -16.75 -1.17 -2.88
CA GLN A 233 -18.04 -1.58 -3.44
C GLN A 233 -19.19 -0.99 -2.61
N LYS A 234 -20.17 -0.38 -3.28
CA LYS A 234 -21.42 0.06 -2.64
C LYS A 234 -22.47 -1.05 -2.70
N PHE A 235 -23.29 -1.14 -1.66
CA PHE A 235 -24.39 -2.11 -1.60
C PHE A 235 -25.54 -1.61 -0.72
N LYS A 236 -26.74 -2.18 -0.90
CA LYS A 236 -27.95 -1.86 -0.13
C LYS A 236 -28.54 -3.09 0.54
N CYS A 237 -28.74 -3.03 1.86
CA CYS A 237 -29.49 -4.04 2.60
C CYS A 237 -31.00 -3.76 2.42
N SER A 238 -31.57 -4.11 1.26
CA SER A 238 -33.00 -3.98 0.99
C SER A 238 -33.76 -5.26 1.35
N THR A 239 -34.97 -5.13 1.88
CA THR A 239 -35.90 -6.23 2.11
C THR A 239 -36.60 -6.62 0.81
N LEU A 240 -36.88 -7.91 0.62
CA LEU A 240 -38.10 -8.32 -0.08
C LEU A 240 -39.24 -8.03 0.91
N GLU A 241 -39.93 -6.90 0.71
CA GLU A 241 -40.99 -6.40 1.61
C GLU A 241 -42.13 -7.42 1.86
N SER A 242 -42.18 -8.52 1.12
CA SER A 242 -43.23 -9.54 1.15
C SER A 242 -43.10 -10.63 2.23
N GLU A 243 -41.97 -10.79 2.93
CA GLU A 243 -41.75 -11.95 3.84
C GLU A 243 -41.45 -11.63 5.33
N GLY A 244 -41.37 -10.36 5.74
CA GLY A 244 -41.14 -10.00 7.15
C GLY A 244 -39.75 -10.36 7.72
N LEU A 245 -38.78 -10.72 6.86
CA LEU A 245 -37.40 -11.05 7.26
C LEU A 245 -36.58 -9.77 7.48
N ASN A 246 -36.07 -9.56 8.70
CA ASN A 246 -35.28 -8.37 9.02
C ASN A 246 -33.92 -8.36 8.29
N PRO A 247 -33.51 -7.21 7.73
CA PRO A 247 -32.19 -7.06 7.11
C PRO A 247 -31.05 -7.10 8.15
N PRO A 248 -29.80 -7.30 7.71
CA PRO A 248 -28.62 -7.14 8.55
C PRO A 248 -28.63 -5.81 9.33
N SER A 249 -28.27 -5.87 10.60
CA SER A 249 -28.24 -4.71 11.49
C SER A 249 -27.13 -3.76 11.11
N ARG A 250 -27.51 -2.51 10.82
CA ARG A 250 -26.57 -1.42 10.52
C ARG A 250 -25.62 -1.16 11.68
N PHE A 251 -26.16 -1.24 12.90
CA PHE A 251 -25.40 -1.13 14.13
C PHE A 251 -24.30 -2.19 14.24
N LEU A 252 -24.58 -3.45 13.90
CA LEU A 252 -23.58 -4.51 13.99
C LEU A 252 -22.44 -4.34 12.97
N PHE A 253 -22.75 -3.84 11.77
CA PHE A 253 -21.70 -3.44 10.81
C PHE A 253 -20.85 -2.28 11.34
N ALA A 254 -21.47 -1.26 11.94
CA ALA A 254 -20.75 -0.14 12.53
C ALA A 254 -19.83 -0.59 13.68
N ILE A 255 -20.28 -1.51 14.53
CA ILE A 255 -19.44 -2.12 15.58
C ILE A 255 -18.26 -2.87 14.96
N HIS A 256 -18.50 -3.76 13.98
CA HIS A 256 -17.41 -4.49 13.32
C HIS A 256 -16.42 -3.56 12.63
N TYR A 257 -16.92 -2.52 11.95
CA TYR A 257 -16.10 -1.49 11.29
C TYR A 257 -15.06 -0.89 12.23
N ARG A 258 -15.45 -0.58 13.48
CA ARG A 258 -14.55 -0.01 14.49
C ARG A 258 -13.39 -0.94 14.86
N PHE A 259 -13.61 -2.25 14.83
CA PHE A 259 -12.56 -3.25 15.09
C PHE A 259 -11.72 -3.61 13.85
N SER A 260 -12.21 -3.33 12.63
CA SER A 260 -11.59 -3.78 11.39
C SER A 260 -10.14 -3.32 11.21
N ALA A 261 -9.83 -2.06 11.56
CA ALA A 261 -8.47 -1.54 11.47
C ALA A 261 -7.51 -2.28 12.42
N ALA A 262 -7.95 -2.56 13.65
CA ALA A 262 -7.15 -3.31 14.62
C ALA A 262 -6.93 -4.76 14.16
N LEU A 263 -7.98 -5.44 13.67
CA LEU A 263 -7.88 -6.77 13.09
C LEU A 263 -6.83 -6.82 11.97
N HIS A 264 -6.90 -5.87 11.03
CA HIS A 264 -5.96 -5.79 9.92
C HIS A 264 -4.53 -5.54 10.40
N LEU A 265 -4.32 -4.59 11.32
CA LEU A 265 -3.00 -4.26 11.83
C LEU A 265 -2.38 -5.40 12.64
N PHE A 266 -3.17 -6.18 13.39
CA PHE A 266 -2.65 -7.38 14.06
C PHE A 266 -2.24 -8.47 13.06
N TYR A 267 -2.96 -8.64 11.96
CA TYR A 267 -2.51 -9.50 10.86
C TYR A 267 -1.15 -9.03 10.28
N ILE A 268 -0.97 -7.72 10.11
CA ILE A 268 0.31 -7.15 9.65
C ILE A 268 1.41 -7.39 10.69
N GLU A 269 1.13 -7.19 11.98
CA GLU A 269 2.08 -7.49 13.06
C GLU A 269 2.49 -8.97 13.06
N ASP A 270 1.56 -9.90 12.85
CA ASP A 270 1.86 -11.33 12.70
C ASP A 270 2.69 -11.63 11.45
N LYS A 271 2.51 -10.85 10.37
CA LYS A 271 3.37 -10.92 9.19
C LYS A 271 4.78 -10.44 9.48
N ILE A 272 4.94 -9.33 10.19
CA ILE A 272 6.25 -8.81 10.63
C ILE A 272 6.95 -9.83 11.54
N ALA A 273 6.22 -10.42 12.49
CA ALA A 273 6.76 -11.42 13.43
C ALA A 273 7.26 -12.72 12.75
N ARG A 274 6.70 -13.07 11.58
CA ARG A 274 7.21 -14.19 10.75
C ARG A 274 8.54 -13.86 10.05
N GLY A 275 8.97 -12.61 10.10
CA GLY A 275 10.15 -12.11 9.41
C GLY A 275 9.92 -11.86 7.92
N TRP A 276 10.92 -11.27 7.28
CA TRP A 276 10.89 -11.00 5.85
C TRP A 276 10.69 -12.30 5.06
N PRO A 277 9.85 -12.30 4.00
CA PRO A 277 9.65 -13.47 3.18
C PRO A 277 10.99 -13.97 2.64
N GLN A 278 11.39 -15.19 3.01
CA GLN A 278 12.50 -15.84 2.34
C GLN A 278 12.13 -15.98 0.86
N HIS A 279 13.02 -15.60 -0.04
CA HIS A 279 12.80 -15.76 -1.48
C HIS A 279 12.37 -17.20 -1.78
N ARG A 280 11.06 -17.42 -2.00
CA ARG A 280 10.54 -18.67 -2.55
C ARG A 280 11.14 -18.80 -3.94
N SER A 281 12.20 -19.59 -4.02
CA SER A 281 12.72 -20.12 -5.26
C SER A 281 11.61 -21.00 -5.82
N VAL A 282 10.80 -20.44 -6.71
CA VAL A 282 9.86 -21.21 -7.54
C VAL A 282 10.71 -22.06 -8.47
N GLY A 283 11.22 -23.17 -7.94
CA GLY A 283 11.65 -24.31 -8.73
C GLY A 283 10.39 -25.04 -9.15
N VAL A 284 10.13 -25.08 -10.45
CA VAL A 284 9.22 -26.06 -11.04
C VAL A 284 9.76 -27.45 -10.67
N GLY A 285 8.86 -28.39 -10.40
CA GLY A 285 9.15 -29.72 -9.87
C GLY A 285 10.30 -30.47 -10.54
N PHE A 286 10.84 -31.42 -9.78
CA PHE A 286 11.89 -32.40 -10.07
C PHE A 286 13.38 -32.00 -10.06
N LEU A 287 13.74 -30.71 -9.97
CA LEU A 287 15.14 -30.28 -9.72
C LEU A 287 15.22 -29.33 -8.53
N ARG A 288 14.78 -29.82 -7.37
CA ARG A 288 14.74 -29.07 -6.11
C ARG A 288 16.16 -28.94 -5.55
N ASN A 289 16.75 -27.75 -5.70
CA ASN A 289 18.01 -27.25 -5.12
C ASN A 289 19.29 -27.24 -6.00
N GLY A 290 19.31 -27.86 -7.19
CA GLY A 290 20.54 -28.01 -7.98
C GLY A 290 20.92 -26.84 -8.91
N VAL A 291 19.95 -26.11 -9.47
CA VAL A 291 20.20 -25.29 -10.68
C VAL A 291 20.17 -23.77 -10.45
N TYR A 292 19.62 -23.28 -9.34
CA TYR A 292 19.66 -21.83 -9.04
C TYR A 292 20.94 -21.38 -8.34
N ARG A 293 21.77 -22.32 -7.86
CA ARG A 293 23.18 -22.08 -7.53
C ARG A 293 24.09 -22.30 -8.76
N PHE A 294 23.60 -22.07 -9.97
CA PHE A 294 24.51 -21.63 -11.03
C PHE A 294 25.19 -20.34 -10.52
N ASN A 295 26.44 -20.48 -10.09
CA ASN A 295 27.26 -19.42 -9.52
C ASN A 295 27.05 -18.13 -10.34
N ALA A 296 26.93 -16.95 -9.72
CA ALA A 296 26.73 -15.69 -10.45
C ALA A 296 27.77 -15.52 -11.57
N LEU A 297 28.97 -16.05 -11.34
CA LEU A 297 30.05 -16.17 -12.31
C LEU A 297 29.71 -17.09 -13.50
N ALA A 298 29.16 -18.28 -13.25
CA ALA A 298 28.71 -19.21 -14.29
C ALA A 298 27.56 -18.63 -15.14
N ARG A 299 26.63 -17.88 -14.50
CA ARG A 299 25.59 -17.12 -15.22
C ARG A 299 26.19 -16.02 -16.10
N GLY A 300 27.16 -15.28 -15.57
CA GLY A 300 27.88 -14.26 -16.33
C GLY A 300 28.60 -14.83 -17.55
N ILE A 301 29.26 -15.99 -17.40
CA ILE A 301 29.90 -16.70 -18.52
C ILE A 301 28.86 -17.17 -19.53
N PHE A 302 27.77 -17.78 -19.06
CA PHE A 302 26.68 -18.22 -19.93
C PHE A 302 26.09 -17.06 -20.75
N TYR A 303 25.85 -15.90 -20.13
CA TYR A 303 25.35 -14.73 -20.84
C TYR A 303 26.34 -14.23 -21.90
N ARG A 304 27.65 -14.20 -21.59
CA ARG A 304 28.66 -13.81 -22.58
C ARG A 304 28.73 -14.79 -23.75
N VAL A 305 28.64 -16.09 -23.48
CA VAL A 305 28.60 -17.12 -24.53
C VAL A 305 27.31 -17.00 -25.35
N TRP A 306 26.18 -16.71 -24.69
CA TRP A 306 24.88 -16.54 -25.34
C TRP A 306 24.91 -15.42 -26.39
N LEU A 307 25.66 -14.33 -26.15
CA LEU A 307 25.77 -13.22 -27.10
C LEU A 307 26.42 -13.58 -28.44
N TYR A 308 27.11 -14.72 -28.57
CA TYR A 308 27.61 -15.23 -29.86
C TYR A 308 26.50 -15.82 -30.74
N VAL A 309 25.33 -16.14 -30.18
CA VAL A 309 24.17 -16.58 -30.96
C VAL A 309 23.65 -15.40 -31.79
N PRO A 310 23.24 -15.60 -33.06
CA PRO A 310 22.68 -14.54 -33.89
C PRO A 310 21.53 -13.79 -33.21
N GLN A 311 21.50 -12.46 -33.36
CA GLN A 311 20.54 -11.60 -32.64
C GLN A 311 19.08 -12.00 -32.90
N TRP A 312 18.72 -12.36 -34.14
CA TRP A 312 17.36 -12.79 -34.47
C TRP A 312 16.92 -14.01 -33.64
N ALA A 313 17.82 -14.98 -33.45
CA ALA A 313 17.54 -16.20 -32.68
C ALA A 313 17.44 -15.87 -31.18
N ARG A 314 18.31 -14.99 -30.67
CA ARG A 314 18.24 -14.52 -29.28
C ARG A 314 16.92 -13.80 -28.99
N MET A 315 16.53 -12.87 -29.85
CA MET A 315 15.30 -12.09 -29.72
C MET A 315 14.05 -12.98 -29.77
N TRP A 316 14.02 -13.96 -30.68
CA TRP A 316 12.97 -14.97 -30.72
C TRP A 316 12.91 -15.80 -29.43
N CYS A 317 14.06 -16.23 -28.89
CA CYS A 317 14.12 -16.92 -27.60
C CYS A 317 13.59 -16.06 -26.45
N TYR A 318 13.93 -14.76 -26.36
CA TYR A 318 13.38 -13.88 -25.33
C TYR A 318 11.88 -13.71 -25.47
N HIS A 319 11.36 -13.61 -26.69
CA HIS A 319 9.92 -13.57 -26.92
C HIS A 319 9.21 -14.80 -26.34
N LEU A 320 9.77 -16.00 -26.54
CA LEU A 320 9.25 -17.22 -25.92
C LEU A 320 9.38 -17.21 -24.39
N LEU A 321 10.52 -16.73 -23.87
CA LEU A 321 10.75 -16.64 -22.42
C LEU A 321 9.79 -15.66 -21.74
N VAL A 322 9.37 -14.58 -22.40
CA VAL A 322 8.34 -13.66 -21.89
C VAL A 322 7.01 -14.40 -21.72
N ARG A 323 6.60 -15.21 -22.71
CA ARG A 323 5.36 -16.01 -22.63
C ARG A 323 5.45 -17.08 -21.52
N ALA A 324 6.57 -17.79 -21.45
CA ALA A 324 6.84 -18.76 -20.39
C ALA A 324 6.89 -18.08 -19.00
N GLY A 325 7.47 -16.88 -18.92
CA GLY A 325 7.54 -16.08 -17.69
C GLY A 325 6.17 -15.68 -17.17
N ARG A 326 5.25 -15.25 -18.05
CA ARG A 326 3.86 -14.96 -17.67
C ARG A 326 3.15 -16.19 -17.09
N TRP A 327 3.39 -17.35 -17.68
CA TRP A 327 2.83 -18.61 -17.18
C TRP A 327 3.44 -19.06 -15.85
N LEU A 328 4.76 -18.93 -15.69
CA LEU A 328 5.50 -19.38 -14.50
C LEU A 328 5.36 -18.45 -13.28
N TYR A 329 5.34 -17.14 -13.52
CA TYR A 329 5.45 -16.12 -12.47
C TYR A 329 4.23 -15.20 -12.39
N GLY A 330 3.24 -15.38 -13.26
CA GLY A 330 2.13 -14.45 -13.43
C GLY A 330 2.52 -13.24 -14.28
N ALA A 331 1.51 -12.43 -14.59
CA ALA A 331 1.73 -11.10 -15.14
C ALA A 331 2.36 -10.21 -14.04
N SER A 332 3.40 -9.46 -14.41
CA SER A 332 3.92 -8.39 -13.56
C SER A 332 2.93 -7.24 -13.44
N SER A 333 3.13 -6.42 -12.40
CA SER A 333 2.37 -5.19 -12.16
C SER A 333 2.42 -4.21 -13.34
N TRP A 334 3.48 -4.28 -14.14
CA TRP A 334 3.67 -3.47 -15.36
C TRP A 334 3.58 -4.36 -16.61
N GLN A 335 2.80 -3.92 -17.59
CA GLN A 335 2.50 -4.71 -18.81
C GLN A 335 3.73 -4.92 -19.70
N ASP A 336 4.69 -4.01 -19.61
CA ASP A 336 5.88 -3.94 -20.47
C ASP A 336 7.12 -4.59 -19.84
N VAL A 337 7.09 -4.89 -18.55
CA VAL A 337 8.16 -5.61 -17.87
C VAL A 337 7.72 -7.07 -17.73
N GLN A 338 8.63 -8.04 -17.75
CA GLN A 338 8.29 -9.42 -17.41
C GLN A 338 9.47 -10.13 -16.78
N ARG A 339 9.24 -10.75 -15.62
CA ARG A 339 10.18 -11.71 -15.05
C ARG A 339 10.22 -12.96 -15.91
N VAL A 340 11.41 -13.41 -16.26
CA VAL A 340 11.64 -14.64 -17.03
C VAL A 340 12.64 -15.56 -16.30
N PRO A 341 12.78 -16.84 -16.72
CA PRO A 341 13.75 -17.76 -16.14
C PRO A 341 15.20 -17.23 -16.15
N PHE A 342 16.11 -17.96 -15.49
CA PHE A 342 17.54 -17.64 -15.37
C PHE A 342 17.89 -16.39 -14.54
N GLY A 343 16.89 -15.79 -13.89
CA GLY A 343 17.11 -14.57 -13.09
C GLY A 343 17.23 -13.33 -13.97
N LEU A 344 16.47 -13.31 -15.06
CA LEU A 344 16.39 -12.20 -16.01
C LEU A 344 15.04 -11.49 -15.89
N VAL A 345 15.03 -10.24 -16.32
CA VAL A 345 13.85 -9.43 -16.58
C VAL A 345 13.96 -8.91 -18.01
N VAL A 346 12.86 -8.97 -18.75
CA VAL A 346 12.74 -8.39 -20.09
C VAL A 346 11.80 -7.19 -19.98
N LYS A 347 12.25 -6.00 -20.38
CA LYS A 347 11.43 -4.81 -20.55
C LYS A 347 11.23 -4.56 -22.05
N ASP A 348 9.98 -4.33 -22.43
CA ASP A 348 9.59 -3.81 -23.73
C ASP A 348 9.57 -2.29 -23.64
N CYS A 349 10.66 -1.65 -24.06
CA CYS A 349 10.83 -0.21 -23.88
C CYS A 349 10.04 0.54 -24.96
N LEU A 350 8.88 1.06 -24.58
CA LEU A 350 8.04 1.89 -25.44
C LEU A 350 8.63 3.29 -25.65
N ARG A 351 9.31 3.83 -24.64
CA ARG A 351 9.89 5.18 -24.61
C ARG A 351 11.35 5.11 -24.17
N SER A 352 12.12 6.13 -24.56
CA SER A 352 13.47 6.42 -24.03
C SER A 352 14.45 5.22 -23.98
N TYR A 353 14.27 4.24 -24.87
CA TYR A 353 15.05 2.99 -24.88
C TYR A 353 16.56 3.21 -24.90
N GLU A 354 17.03 4.10 -25.78
CA GLU A 354 18.46 4.38 -25.93
C GLU A 354 19.02 5.09 -24.68
N ASN A 355 18.22 6.00 -24.10
CA ASN A 355 18.58 6.69 -22.87
C ASN A 355 18.66 5.71 -21.68
N GLU A 356 17.67 4.84 -21.48
CA GLU A 356 17.68 3.85 -20.39
C GLU A 356 18.87 2.88 -20.52
N VAL A 357 19.15 2.41 -21.73
CA VAL A 357 20.30 1.55 -22.01
C VAL A 357 21.62 2.24 -21.65
N ASN A 358 21.77 3.51 -22.03
CA ASN A 358 23.00 4.25 -21.76
C ASN A 358 23.11 4.65 -20.27
N ALA A 359 22.02 5.03 -19.62
CA ALA A 359 21.95 5.29 -18.19
C ALA A 359 22.43 4.10 -17.37
N LEU A 360 21.90 2.91 -17.63
CA LEU A 360 22.33 1.68 -16.95
C LEU A 360 23.82 1.37 -17.19
N ARG A 361 24.37 1.68 -18.37
CA ARG A 361 25.81 1.53 -18.65
C ARG A 361 26.66 2.52 -17.86
N LEU A 362 26.22 3.77 -17.73
CA LEU A 362 26.92 4.80 -16.96
C LEU A 362 26.92 4.46 -15.47
N VAL A 363 25.76 4.09 -14.92
CA VAL A 363 25.62 3.65 -13.52
C VAL A 363 26.49 2.43 -13.27
N ALA A 364 26.48 1.46 -14.19
CA ALA A 364 27.27 0.25 -14.08
C ALA A 364 28.79 0.50 -14.09
N ARG A 365 29.24 1.54 -14.79
CA ARG A 365 30.66 1.90 -14.96
C ARG A 365 31.21 2.71 -13.80
N HIS A 366 30.43 3.66 -13.28
CA HIS A 366 30.95 4.66 -12.35
C HIS A 366 30.50 4.45 -10.90
N THR A 367 29.54 3.56 -10.64
CA THR A 367 28.95 3.44 -9.31
C THR A 367 28.80 1.99 -8.87
N SER A 368 28.63 1.81 -7.55
CA SER A 368 28.23 0.56 -6.93
C SER A 368 26.73 0.51 -6.59
N ALA A 369 25.96 1.51 -7.05
CA ALA A 369 24.53 1.58 -6.81
C ALA A 369 23.83 0.31 -7.33
N PRO A 370 22.84 -0.22 -6.60
CA PRO A 370 22.19 -1.47 -6.96
C PRO A 370 21.23 -1.24 -8.13
N ALA A 371 21.74 -1.27 -9.35
CA ALA A 371 20.95 -1.13 -10.58
C ALA A 371 21.00 -2.40 -11.43
N PRO A 372 19.98 -2.65 -12.29
CA PRO A 372 20.00 -3.77 -13.21
C PRO A 372 21.22 -3.73 -14.12
N ARG A 373 21.81 -4.89 -14.41
CA ARG A 373 22.90 -5.03 -15.37
C ARG A 373 22.35 -5.49 -16.70
N ILE A 374 22.65 -4.76 -17.76
CA ILE A 374 22.26 -5.13 -19.12
C ILE A 374 22.93 -6.45 -19.47
N VAL A 375 22.10 -7.41 -19.88
CA VAL A 375 22.52 -8.70 -20.41
C VAL A 375 22.47 -8.67 -21.94
N ASP A 376 21.40 -8.10 -22.49
CA ASP A 376 21.20 -8.03 -23.93
C ASP A 376 20.22 -6.92 -24.33
N THR A 377 20.26 -6.53 -25.60
CA THR A 377 19.45 -5.49 -26.23
C THR A 377 19.11 -5.89 -27.66
N GLY A 378 17.87 -5.67 -28.10
CA GLY A 378 17.51 -5.92 -29.49
C GLY A 378 16.06 -5.63 -29.84
N VAL A 379 15.71 -5.87 -31.10
CA VAL A 379 14.38 -5.61 -31.63
C VAL A 379 13.75 -6.93 -32.08
N TYR A 380 12.50 -7.14 -31.69
CA TYR A 380 11.69 -8.28 -32.13
C TYR A 380 10.31 -7.78 -32.59
N GLY A 381 10.04 -7.84 -33.90
CA GLY A 381 8.86 -7.21 -34.48
C GLY A 381 8.87 -5.70 -34.26
N ASN A 382 7.85 -5.17 -33.57
CA ASN A 382 7.75 -3.75 -33.20
C ASN A 382 8.21 -3.44 -31.77
N LYS A 383 8.80 -4.42 -31.06
CA LYS A 383 9.18 -4.31 -29.64
C LYS A 383 10.69 -4.12 -29.49
N LYS A 384 11.10 -3.20 -28.62
CA LYS A 384 12.50 -2.98 -28.25
C LYS A 384 12.76 -3.66 -26.91
N TYR A 385 13.46 -4.79 -26.93
CA TYR A 385 13.75 -5.57 -25.74
C TYR A 385 15.03 -5.10 -25.07
N LEU A 386 14.88 -4.69 -23.81
CA LEU A 386 15.96 -4.53 -22.84
C LEU A 386 15.97 -5.74 -21.91
N VAL A 387 16.98 -6.60 -22.04
CA VAL A 387 17.15 -7.78 -21.20
C VAL A 387 18.19 -7.49 -20.14
N MET A 388 17.78 -7.63 -18.88
CA MET A 388 18.59 -7.23 -17.73
C MET A 388 18.56 -8.26 -16.61
N SER A 389 19.55 -8.19 -15.72
CA SER A 389 19.59 -9.01 -14.51
C SER A 389 18.43 -8.65 -13.57
N ARG A 390 17.77 -9.66 -13.02
CA ARG A 390 16.79 -9.45 -11.93
C ARG A 390 17.51 -9.07 -10.64
N LEU A 391 17.06 -7.99 -10.00
CA LEU A 391 17.46 -7.63 -8.65
C LEU A 391 16.62 -8.39 -7.59
N PRO A 392 17.20 -8.68 -6.41
CA PRO A 392 16.46 -9.29 -5.29
C PRO A 392 15.45 -8.29 -4.69
N GLY A 393 14.64 -8.78 -3.75
CA GLY A 393 13.67 -7.95 -3.04
C GLY A 393 12.29 -7.80 -3.68
N GLN A 394 11.50 -6.91 -3.09
CA GLN A 394 10.12 -6.53 -3.43
C GLN A 394 10.04 -5.00 -3.57
N MET A 395 9.06 -4.47 -4.30
CA MET A 395 8.90 -3.02 -4.43
C MET A 395 8.62 -2.38 -3.07
N LEU A 396 9.22 -1.23 -2.78
CA LEU A 396 9.05 -0.48 -1.53
C LEU A 396 7.57 -0.22 -1.24
N GLY A 397 6.79 0.12 -2.29
CA GLY A 397 5.34 0.35 -2.17
C GLY A 397 4.55 -0.84 -1.62
N ASP A 398 5.03 -2.06 -1.83
CA ASP A 398 4.36 -3.29 -1.37
C ASP A 398 4.76 -3.71 0.05
N VAL A 399 5.84 -3.13 0.61
CA VAL A 399 6.42 -3.61 1.86
C VAL A 399 6.80 -2.50 2.86
N LEU A 400 6.60 -1.23 2.54
CA LEU A 400 6.95 -0.10 3.41
C LEU A 400 6.33 -0.21 4.82
N HIS A 401 5.11 -0.72 4.89
CA HIS A 401 4.41 -0.94 6.17
C HIS A 401 4.99 -2.07 7.02
N LEU A 402 5.79 -2.97 6.42
CA LEU A 402 6.47 -4.06 7.14
C LEU A 402 7.80 -3.61 7.75
N MET A 403 8.33 -2.47 7.29
CA MET A 403 9.63 -1.96 7.75
C MET A 403 9.50 -1.28 9.11
N SER A 404 10.38 -1.64 10.04
CA SER A 404 10.61 -0.93 11.31
C SER A 404 11.18 0.48 11.07
N TYR A 405 11.15 1.35 12.10
CA TYR A 405 11.75 2.68 12.00
C TYR A 405 13.25 2.61 11.64
N ALA A 406 14.01 1.74 12.31
CA ALA A 406 15.43 1.56 12.03
C ALA A 406 15.70 1.03 10.61
N GLU A 407 14.83 0.18 10.05
CA GLU A 407 14.94 -0.27 8.66
C GLU A 407 14.67 0.87 7.67
N ARG A 408 13.65 1.71 7.94
CA ARG A 408 13.35 2.90 7.11
C ARG A 408 14.51 3.90 7.12
N ASP A 409 15.11 4.15 8.28
CA ASP A 409 16.26 5.04 8.41
C ASP A 409 17.48 4.51 7.64
N ARG A 410 17.81 3.22 7.81
CA ARG A 410 18.91 2.59 7.05
C ARG A 410 18.64 2.58 5.55
N PHE A 411 17.40 2.35 5.14
CA PHE A 411 17.00 2.41 3.74
C PHE A 411 17.20 3.82 3.17
N ALA A 412 16.75 4.86 3.88
CA ALA A 412 16.92 6.26 3.49
C ALA A 412 18.39 6.65 3.41
N ASP A 413 19.19 6.29 4.44
CA ASP A 413 20.63 6.55 4.46
C ASP A 413 21.32 5.90 3.26
N LYS A 414 20.97 4.63 2.96
CA LYS A 414 21.54 3.92 1.81
C LYS A 414 21.11 4.50 0.47
N LEU A 415 19.88 5.00 0.37
CA LEU A 415 19.40 5.72 -0.81
C LEU A 415 20.21 7.00 -1.00
N GLY A 416 20.44 7.79 0.06
CA GLY A 416 21.30 8.98 0.03
C GLY A 416 22.73 8.69 -0.43
N GLU A 417 23.34 7.60 0.06
CA GLU A 417 24.65 7.13 -0.42
C GLU A 417 24.64 6.77 -1.91
N CYS A 418 23.55 6.19 -2.43
CA CYS A 418 23.42 5.88 -3.85
C CYS A 418 23.29 7.16 -4.68
N VAL A 419 22.52 8.15 -4.20
CA VAL A 419 22.42 9.47 -4.83
C VAL A 419 23.78 10.15 -4.89
N ALA A 420 24.53 10.15 -3.78
CA ALA A 420 25.87 10.72 -3.73
C ALA A 420 26.80 10.07 -4.77
N GLN A 421 26.70 8.75 -4.98
CA GLN A 421 27.48 8.05 -6.00
C GLN A 421 27.08 8.39 -7.42
N ILE A 422 25.78 8.40 -7.75
CA ILE A 422 25.34 8.69 -9.12
C ILE A 422 25.65 10.15 -9.50
N ARG A 423 25.66 11.08 -8.55
CA ARG A 423 26.08 12.47 -8.78
C ARG A 423 27.54 12.59 -9.25
N GLN A 424 28.38 11.57 -9.03
CA GLN A 424 29.77 11.53 -9.52
C GLN A 424 29.90 11.07 -10.98
N ILE A 425 28.80 10.68 -11.64
CA ILE A 425 28.83 10.32 -13.06
C ILE A 425 29.09 11.60 -13.88
N PRO A 426 30.18 11.68 -14.66
CA PRO A 426 30.53 12.90 -15.38
C PRO A 426 29.63 13.10 -16.59
N ASN A 427 29.19 14.36 -16.80
CA ASN A 427 28.57 14.76 -18.05
C ASN A 427 29.63 14.93 -19.14
N SER A 428 29.65 14.02 -20.11
CA SER A 428 30.56 14.09 -21.27
C SER A 428 29.90 14.67 -22.53
N THR A 429 28.69 15.23 -22.41
CA THR A 429 27.93 15.80 -23.52
C THR A 429 28.20 17.31 -23.62
N PRO A 430 27.90 17.97 -24.76
CA PRO A 430 28.10 19.41 -24.91
C PRO A 430 27.04 20.27 -24.21
N TYR A 431 26.01 19.66 -23.62
CA TYR A 431 24.87 20.37 -23.03
C TYR A 431 24.89 20.29 -21.51
N LEU A 432 24.41 21.36 -20.86
CA LEU A 432 24.36 21.44 -19.41
C LEU A 432 23.26 20.52 -18.86
N LEU A 433 22.03 20.66 -19.35
CA LEU A 433 20.90 19.82 -18.97
C LEU A 433 20.42 18.98 -20.17
N CYS A 434 20.52 17.66 -20.06
CA CYS A 434 20.26 16.76 -21.17
C CYS A 434 20.06 15.32 -20.68
N ASP A 435 19.55 14.45 -21.56
CA ASP A 435 19.56 13.02 -21.30
C ASP A 435 21.00 12.46 -21.28
N THR A 436 21.14 11.15 -21.09
CA THR A 436 22.47 10.55 -20.95
C THR A 436 23.30 10.52 -22.25
N LEU A 437 22.68 10.80 -23.38
CA LEU A 437 23.28 10.83 -24.72
C LEU A 437 23.45 12.27 -25.26
N GLY A 438 23.06 13.29 -24.49
CA GLY A 438 23.09 14.69 -24.91
C GLY A 438 21.83 15.11 -25.70
N GLY A 439 20.77 14.32 -25.66
CA GLY A 439 19.46 14.62 -26.24
C GLY A 439 18.50 15.29 -25.26
N PRO A 440 17.23 15.48 -25.67
CA PRO A 440 16.17 16.03 -24.84
C PRO A 440 15.91 15.16 -23.60
N LEU A 441 15.72 15.80 -22.45
CA LEU A 441 15.28 15.16 -21.21
C LEU A 441 13.87 14.57 -21.40
N SER A 442 13.63 13.37 -20.87
CA SER A 442 12.30 12.78 -20.77
C SER A 442 11.92 12.56 -19.31
N ASP A 443 10.87 13.24 -18.86
CA ASP A 443 10.45 13.24 -17.45
C ASP A 443 8.99 13.66 -17.32
N HIS A 444 8.19 12.94 -16.54
CA HIS A 444 6.78 13.26 -16.26
C HIS A 444 6.53 14.60 -15.56
N ARG A 445 7.57 15.27 -15.05
CA ARG A 445 7.48 16.64 -14.49
C ARG A 445 7.73 17.72 -15.54
N ILE A 446 8.32 17.38 -16.68
CA ILE A 446 8.58 18.30 -17.79
C ILE A 446 7.31 18.39 -18.67
N PRO A 447 6.87 19.59 -19.09
CA PRO A 447 5.73 19.72 -20.01
C PRO A 447 5.91 18.89 -21.29
N ASN A 448 4.85 18.23 -21.76
CA ASN A 448 4.88 17.27 -22.87
C ASN A 448 5.76 16.03 -22.60
N THR A 449 6.13 15.79 -21.34
CA THR A 449 7.04 14.72 -20.89
C THR A 449 8.45 14.76 -21.50
N CYS A 450 8.81 15.86 -22.18
CA CYS A 450 10.05 15.99 -22.95
C CYS A 450 10.49 17.46 -23.06
N GLY A 451 11.80 17.73 -23.01
CA GLY A 451 12.33 19.08 -23.19
C GLY A 451 13.85 19.14 -23.33
N GLY A 452 14.35 20.16 -24.02
CA GLY A 452 15.79 20.40 -24.19
C GLY A 452 16.40 19.67 -25.40
N PRO A 453 17.72 19.41 -25.39
CA PRO A 453 18.67 19.72 -24.32
C PRO A 453 18.85 21.24 -24.11
N PHE A 454 19.36 21.63 -22.93
CA PHE A 454 19.52 23.04 -22.54
C PHE A 454 20.97 23.38 -22.21
N ASN A 455 21.37 24.61 -22.54
CA ASN A 455 22.71 25.14 -22.22
C ASN A 455 22.73 25.97 -20.94
N SER A 456 21.56 26.41 -20.45
CA SER A 456 21.41 27.15 -19.21
C SER A 456 20.24 26.61 -18.38
N GLU A 457 20.32 26.84 -17.07
CA GLU A 457 19.22 26.55 -16.16
C GLU A 457 18.02 27.48 -16.39
N GLU A 458 18.26 28.69 -16.90
CA GLU A 458 17.22 29.65 -17.27
C GLU A 458 16.34 29.10 -18.40
N ASP A 459 16.94 28.58 -19.47
CA ASP A 459 16.19 27.96 -20.58
C ASP A 459 15.33 26.79 -20.11
N PHE A 460 15.87 26.00 -19.18
CA PHE A 460 15.14 24.88 -18.58
C PHE A 460 13.95 25.37 -17.76
N ASN A 461 14.15 26.37 -16.90
CA ASN A 461 13.10 26.96 -16.07
C ASN A 461 11.99 27.58 -16.92
N ASP A 462 12.33 28.30 -17.98
CA ASP A 462 11.36 28.87 -18.92
C ASP A 462 10.58 27.78 -19.67
N HIS A 463 11.23 26.66 -20.01
CA HIS A 463 10.54 25.52 -20.61
C HIS A 463 9.47 24.94 -19.67
N LEU A 464 9.73 24.87 -18.36
CA LEU A 464 8.76 24.36 -17.38
C LEU A 464 7.46 25.17 -17.34
N THR A 465 7.50 26.46 -17.69
CA THR A 465 6.32 27.34 -17.70
C THR A 465 5.78 27.65 -19.10
N SER A 466 6.48 27.24 -20.15
CA SER A 466 6.17 27.57 -21.55
C SER A 466 4.74 27.23 -21.98
N HIS A 467 4.20 26.09 -21.54
CA HIS A 467 2.82 25.66 -21.83
C HIS A 467 1.74 26.55 -21.18
N MET A 468 2.09 27.38 -20.18
CA MET A 468 1.23 28.42 -19.61
C MET A 468 1.31 29.74 -20.39
N GLY A 469 2.13 29.81 -21.44
CA GLY A 469 2.34 31.01 -22.24
C GLY A 469 3.16 32.08 -21.53
N CYS A 470 3.99 31.71 -20.55
CA CYS A 470 4.82 32.65 -19.79
C CYS A 470 6.22 32.09 -19.48
N THR A 471 7.17 32.99 -19.20
CA THR A 471 8.50 32.65 -18.68
C THR A 471 8.45 32.35 -17.19
N ALA A 472 9.50 31.71 -16.66
CA ALA A 472 9.57 31.41 -15.24
C ALA A 472 9.56 32.70 -14.41
N ALA A 473 10.26 33.73 -14.87
CA ALA A 473 10.26 35.04 -14.24
C ALA A 473 8.85 35.63 -14.13
N VAL A 474 8.01 35.52 -15.18
CA VAL A 474 6.62 35.99 -15.14
C VAL A 474 5.78 35.13 -14.19
N PHE A 475 5.91 33.80 -14.26
CA PHE A 475 5.17 32.88 -13.40
C PHE A 475 5.44 33.13 -11.90
N PHE A 476 6.71 33.35 -11.55
CA PHE A 476 7.12 33.66 -10.18
C PHE A 476 7.02 35.15 -9.82
N SER A 477 6.22 35.93 -10.56
CA SER A 477 5.92 37.35 -10.26
C SER A 477 7.17 38.24 -10.18
N GLY A 478 8.13 38.03 -11.07
CA GLY A 478 9.41 38.75 -11.12
C GLY A 478 10.43 38.29 -10.08
N GLN A 479 10.11 37.30 -9.25
CA GLN A 479 11.10 36.62 -8.41
C GLN A 479 11.89 35.66 -9.30
N THR A 480 13.22 35.73 -9.25
CA THR A 480 14.06 34.72 -9.87
C THR A 480 13.77 33.39 -9.19
N PRO A 481 13.38 32.32 -9.92
CA PRO A 481 13.38 30.98 -9.32
C PRO A 481 14.76 30.68 -8.76
N PRO A 482 14.90 29.79 -7.76
CA PRO A 482 16.21 29.33 -7.34
C PRO A 482 17.05 28.89 -8.55
N GLN A 483 18.29 29.34 -8.64
CA GLN A 483 19.18 29.22 -9.81
C GLN A 483 20.63 29.02 -9.37
N ASN A 484 21.51 28.71 -10.33
CA ASN A 484 22.94 28.43 -10.14
C ASN A 484 23.17 27.12 -9.40
N HIS A 485 22.30 26.14 -9.64
CA HIS A 485 22.44 24.82 -9.08
C HIS A 485 23.59 24.07 -9.73
N SER A 486 24.22 23.19 -8.95
CA SER A 486 25.08 22.17 -9.54
C SER A 486 24.22 21.20 -10.37
N ILE A 487 24.71 20.84 -11.55
CA ILE A 487 24.03 19.91 -12.44
C ILE A 487 24.66 18.52 -12.32
N TYR A 488 23.84 17.53 -12.00
CA TYR A 488 24.30 16.17 -11.75
C TYR A 488 23.53 15.15 -12.55
N PHE A 489 24.13 13.98 -12.75
CA PHE A 489 23.38 12.81 -13.20
C PHE A 489 22.37 12.41 -12.12
N THR A 490 21.11 12.27 -12.56
CA THR A 490 19.94 11.96 -11.73
C THR A 490 19.26 10.73 -12.28
N HIS A 491 18.66 9.91 -11.41
CA HIS A 491 17.68 8.90 -11.81
C HIS A 491 16.39 9.57 -12.28
N SER A 492 15.99 10.64 -11.58
CA SER A 492 14.78 11.42 -11.80
C SER A 492 13.50 10.60 -11.73
N ASP A 493 13.42 9.53 -10.93
CA ASP A 493 12.15 8.80 -10.77
C ASP A 493 12.14 7.87 -9.54
N PHE A 494 12.53 8.40 -8.38
CA PHE A 494 12.41 7.67 -7.12
C PHE A 494 10.94 7.54 -6.68
N HIS A 495 10.23 6.66 -7.37
CA HIS A 495 8.89 6.22 -7.02
C HIS A 495 8.94 4.93 -6.20
N ARG A 496 7.96 4.70 -5.32
CA ARG A 496 7.88 3.50 -4.45
C ARG A 496 7.85 2.16 -5.20
N THR A 497 7.51 2.15 -6.50
CA THR A 497 7.56 0.95 -7.36
C THR A 497 8.93 0.70 -7.98
N ASN A 498 9.80 1.71 -7.97
CA ASN A 498 11.10 1.70 -8.64
C ASN A 498 12.26 1.49 -7.65
N LEU A 499 11.95 1.46 -6.35
CA LEU A 499 12.87 1.13 -5.28
C LEU A 499 12.56 -0.27 -4.73
N LEU A 500 13.56 -1.12 -4.60
CA LEU A 500 13.40 -2.50 -4.12
C LEU A 500 13.98 -2.69 -2.72
N VAL A 501 13.26 -3.44 -1.90
CA VAL A 501 13.63 -3.80 -0.52
C VAL A 501 13.87 -5.30 -0.42
N ASP A 502 15.03 -5.69 0.09
CA ASP A 502 15.33 -7.07 0.50
C ASP A 502 15.75 -7.06 1.96
N GLN A 503 15.06 -7.85 2.79
CA GLN A 503 15.33 -7.94 4.23
C GLN A 503 15.42 -6.55 4.93
N GLY A 504 14.51 -5.64 4.58
CA GLY A 504 14.46 -4.29 5.17
C GLY A 504 15.55 -3.34 4.70
N GLN A 505 16.31 -3.67 3.65
CA GLN A 505 17.38 -2.85 3.10
C GLN A 505 17.15 -2.52 1.62
N LEU A 506 17.68 -1.38 1.18
CA LEU A 506 17.69 -1.03 -0.25
C LEU A 506 18.50 -2.07 -1.03
N SER A 507 17.83 -2.71 -1.98
CA SER A 507 18.38 -3.83 -2.76
C SER A 507 18.37 -3.58 -4.27
N GLY A 508 17.66 -2.54 -4.71
CA GLY A 508 17.58 -2.19 -6.11
C GLY A 508 16.97 -0.82 -6.39
N ILE A 509 17.46 -0.18 -7.44
CA ILE A 509 16.91 1.02 -8.08
C ILE A 509 16.71 0.65 -9.55
N VAL A 510 15.46 0.62 -10.00
CA VAL A 510 15.07 0.22 -11.35
C VAL A 510 14.39 1.36 -12.08
N ASP A 511 14.19 1.20 -13.39
CA ASP A 511 13.49 2.15 -14.26
C ASP A 511 14.25 3.47 -14.50
N TRP A 512 15.37 3.36 -15.23
CA TRP A 512 16.31 4.46 -15.47
C TRP A 512 15.98 5.27 -16.73
N GLU A 513 14.75 5.19 -17.24
CA GLU A 513 14.38 5.79 -18.53
C GLU A 513 14.34 7.33 -18.49
N SER A 514 14.07 7.92 -17.32
CA SER A 514 14.11 9.37 -17.08
C SER A 514 15.49 9.89 -16.63
N ALA A 515 16.50 9.03 -16.58
CA ALA A 515 17.81 9.43 -16.11
C ALA A 515 18.44 10.48 -17.04
N GLY A 516 19.16 11.44 -16.45
CA GLY A 516 19.81 12.52 -17.19
C GLY A 516 20.49 13.53 -16.29
N TYR A 517 21.11 14.54 -16.89
CA TYR A 517 21.78 15.62 -16.19
C TYR A 517 20.78 16.74 -15.90
N LYS A 518 20.49 16.96 -14.62
CA LYS A 518 19.48 17.90 -14.12
C LYS A 518 19.96 18.63 -12.86
N PRO A 519 19.32 19.75 -12.45
CA PRO A 519 19.69 20.47 -11.24
C PRO A 519 19.63 19.56 -10.01
N GLU A 520 20.53 19.78 -9.07
CA GLU A 520 20.70 18.91 -7.90
C GLU A 520 19.43 18.71 -7.06
N TYR A 521 18.52 19.69 -7.03
CA TYR A 521 17.26 19.64 -6.31
C TYR A 521 16.21 18.74 -7.00
N TRP A 522 16.32 18.50 -8.31
CA TRP A 522 15.28 17.88 -9.13
C TRP A 522 14.91 16.47 -8.65
N GLU A 523 15.93 15.68 -8.28
CA GLU A 523 15.72 14.33 -7.76
C GLU A 523 14.92 14.36 -6.44
N TYR A 524 15.25 15.29 -5.54
CA TYR A 524 14.56 15.43 -4.25
C TYR A 524 13.12 15.90 -4.44
N THR A 525 12.90 16.99 -5.17
CA THR A 525 11.56 17.55 -5.34
C THR A 525 10.64 16.59 -6.09
N LYS A 526 11.17 15.86 -7.09
CA LYS A 526 10.41 14.81 -7.76
C LYS A 526 10.10 13.63 -6.84
N ALA A 527 11.04 13.16 -6.02
CA ALA A 527 10.77 12.12 -5.03
C ALA A 527 9.66 12.56 -4.04
N VAL A 528 9.68 13.81 -3.57
CA VAL A 528 8.60 14.38 -2.73
C VAL A 528 7.27 14.47 -3.48
N TRP A 529 7.28 14.85 -4.77
CA TRP A 529 6.08 14.86 -5.60
C TRP A 529 5.46 13.46 -5.74
N THR A 530 6.27 12.44 -5.99
CA THR A 530 5.78 11.04 -6.10
C THR A 530 5.25 10.45 -4.78
N SER A 531 5.56 11.10 -3.66
CA SER A 531 5.12 10.69 -2.31
C SER A 531 4.04 11.62 -1.74
N LEU A 532 3.37 12.43 -2.56
CA LEU A 532 2.23 13.22 -2.14
C LEU A 532 1.15 12.32 -1.52
N GLY A 533 0.72 12.67 -0.30
CA GLY A 533 -0.25 11.88 0.47
C GLY A 533 0.35 10.71 1.26
N ASP A 534 1.67 10.45 1.15
CA ASP A 534 2.38 9.44 1.93
C ASP A 534 3.46 10.11 2.83
N PRO A 535 3.12 10.45 4.09
CA PRO A 535 4.06 11.13 4.98
C PRO A 535 5.24 10.24 5.39
N ILE A 536 5.10 8.91 5.36
CA ILE A 536 6.19 7.99 5.70
C ILE A 536 7.24 8.03 4.60
N LEU A 537 6.80 7.95 3.34
CA LEU A 537 7.69 7.99 2.19
C LEU A 537 8.36 9.37 2.04
N GLN A 538 7.64 10.46 2.32
CA GLN A 538 8.24 11.80 2.36
C GLN A 538 9.34 11.90 3.42
N ALA A 539 9.13 11.36 4.62
CA ALA A 539 10.16 11.35 5.67
C ALA A 539 11.42 10.57 5.25
N ILE A 540 11.24 9.43 4.55
CA ILE A 540 12.35 8.66 3.97
C ILE A 540 13.15 9.50 2.98
N PHE A 541 12.48 10.19 2.05
CA PHE A 541 13.16 11.03 1.08
C PHE A 541 13.82 12.24 1.74
N HIS A 542 13.16 12.90 2.67
CA HIS A 542 13.75 14.02 3.40
C HIS A 542 15.07 13.60 4.09
N ARG A 543 15.07 12.46 4.77
CA ARG A 543 16.29 11.89 5.37
C ARG A 543 17.36 11.54 4.35
N ALA A 544 16.98 10.92 3.22
CA ALA A 544 17.92 10.52 2.17
C ALA A 544 18.68 11.72 1.57
N PHE A 545 18.03 12.90 1.50
CA PHE A 545 18.60 14.11 0.91
C PHE A 545 19.15 15.11 1.93
N GLU A 546 18.88 14.95 3.23
CA GLU A 546 19.31 15.87 4.30
C GLU A 546 20.81 16.19 4.25
N LYS A 547 21.65 15.17 3.98
CA LYS A 547 23.12 15.32 3.91
C LYS A 547 23.62 15.84 2.57
N LEU A 548 22.75 15.92 1.56
CA LEU A 548 23.10 16.26 0.18
C LEU A 548 22.83 17.74 -0.16
N GLY A 549 21.95 18.39 0.59
CA GLY A 549 21.63 19.81 0.42
C GLY A 549 20.31 20.17 1.10
N ASN A 550 20.09 21.48 1.28
CA ASN A 550 18.79 22.01 1.70
C ASN A 550 18.06 22.52 0.46
N TYR A 551 16.92 21.91 0.15
CA TYR A 551 16.15 22.17 -1.07
C TYR A 551 14.73 22.69 -0.79
N GLU A 552 14.50 23.33 0.37
CA GLU A 552 13.17 23.78 0.78
C GLU A 552 12.63 24.94 -0.08
N ALA A 553 13.50 25.83 -0.56
CA ALA A 553 13.10 26.92 -1.44
C ALA A 553 12.66 26.39 -2.82
N GLU A 554 13.41 25.44 -3.34
CA GLU A 554 13.17 24.74 -4.60
C GLU A 554 11.90 23.89 -4.50
N LEU A 555 11.70 23.18 -3.39
CA LEU A 555 10.47 22.44 -3.13
C LEU A 555 9.25 23.36 -3.03
N ALA A 556 9.39 24.55 -2.44
CA ALA A 556 8.33 25.55 -2.39
C ALA A 556 7.99 26.09 -3.79
N ALA A 557 9.00 26.33 -4.64
CA ALA A 557 8.80 26.72 -6.03
C ALA A 557 8.12 25.60 -6.85
N GLU A 558 8.59 24.37 -6.72
CA GLU A 558 8.01 23.18 -7.35
C GLU A 558 6.56 22.96 -6.93
N ARG A 559 6.23 23.07 -5.64
CA ARG A 559 4.85 22.98 -5.15
C ARG A 559 3.91 24.03 -5.76
N LYS A 560 4.42 25.22 -6.13
CA LYS A 560 3.62 26.19 -6.90
C LYS A 560 3.37 25.65 -8.30
N LEU A 561 4.39 25.15 -8.99
CA LEU A 561 4.27 24.55 -10.32
C LEU A 561 3.31 23.35 -10.33
N TRP A 562 3.34 22.48 -9.32
CA TRP A 562 2.49 21.28 -9.23
C TRP A 562 0.99 21.59 -9.24
N ARG A 563 0.58 22.80 -8.81
CA ARG A 563 -0.83 23.23 -8.85
C ARG A 563 -1.34 23.50 -10.26
N TYR A 564 -0.45 23.89 -11.16
CA TYR A 564 -0.77 24.20 -12.55
C TYR A 564 -0.39 23.05 -13.49
N THR A 565 0.61 22.25 -13.10
CA THR A 565 1.11 21.07 -13.83
C THR A 565 1.18 19.84 -12.94
N PRO A 566 0.03 19.33 -12.47
CA PRO A 566 0.03 18.18 -11.56
C PRO A 566 0.62 16.91 -12.21
N PHE A 567 0.61 16.78 -13.54
CA PHE A 567 1.05 15.58 -14.27
C PHE A 567 2.00 15.83 -15.45
N GLY A 568 2.71 16.97 -15.49
CA GLY A 568 3.58 17.37 -16.61
C GLY A 568 2.91 17.11 -17.97
N VAL A 569 2.02 18.04 -18.34
CA VAL A 569 1.04 17.97 -19.44
C VAL A 569 1.34 16.94 -20.53
#